data_AF-A0AAU9U7S4-F1
#
_entry.id   AF-A0AAU9U7S4-F1
#
_cell.length_a   1.000
_cell.length_b   1.000
_cell.length_c   1.000
_cell.angle_alpha   90.00
_cell.angle_beta   90.00
_cell.angle_gamma   90.00
#
_symmetry.space_group_name_H-M   'P 1'
#
loop_
_entity.id
_entity.type
_entity.pdbx_description
1 polymer ?
#
loop_
_entity_poly.entity_id
_entity_poly.type
_entity_poly.pdbx_seq_one_letter_code
_entity_poly.pdbx_strand_id
1 'polypeptide(L)'
;MESMEIQCNIGLARIFGSMSSESRVQLLKEKLSEFNLSLDNDVVGITTDGASVMKKVGRLIEPLQQLCYAHGVQLGITDVIYKNNAESNEEEEIEELELNKNRSTEEEEVLEDKPDNYDGLYFSK
;
A
#
# COMPACT_ATOMS: atom_id res chain seq x y z
N MET A 1 -8.14 -34.96 -2.43
CA MET A 1 -8.81 -34.37 -3.62
C MET A 1 -7.92 -33.20 -4.00
N GLU A 2 -7.08 -33.37 -5.02
CA GLU A 2 -6.17 -32.32 -5.47
C GLU A 2 -7.00 -31.23 -6.15
N SER A 3 -6.99 -30.02 -5.61
CA SER A 3 -7.62 -28.86 -6.23
C SER A 3 -6.81 -28.48 -7.46
N MET A 4 -7.42 -28.56 -8.63
CA MET A 4 -6.80 -28.08 -9.86
C MET A 4 -6.85 -26.54 -9.85
N GLU A 5 -5.74 -25.91 -9.48
CA GLU A 5 -5.60 -24.46 -9.51
C GLU A 5 -5.27 -24.00 -10.93
N ILE A 6 -6.13 -23.14 -11.49
CA ILE A 6 -5.90 -22.50 -12.78
C ILE A 6 -5.49 -21.06 -12.51
N GLN A 7 -4.25 -20.71 -12.85
CA GLN A 7 -3.76 -19.35 -12.79
C GLN A 7 -3.91 -18.69 -14.17
N CYS A 8 -4.57 -17.53 -14.21
CA CYS A 8 -4.72 -16.73 -15.43
C CYS A 8 -4.30 -15.28 -15.19
N ASN A 9 -3.69 -14.68 -16.21
CA ASN A 9 -3.36 -13.25 -16.22
C ASN A 9 -4.47 -12.51 -16.98
N ILE A 10 -5.24 -11.68 -16.29
CA ILE A 10 -6.34 -10.91 -16.89
C ILE A 10 -5.87 -9.64 -17.62
N GLY A 11 -4.71 -9.09 -17.25
CA GLY A 11 -4.15 -7.92 -17.92
C GLY A 11 -3.12 -7.16 -17.09
N LEU A 12 -2.57 -6.11 -17.69
CA LEU A 12 -1.66 -5.16 -17.05
C LEU A 12 -2.10 -3.74 -17.41
N ALA A 13 -2.42 -2.93 -16.40
CA ALA A 13 -2.75 -1.52 -16.57
C ALA A 13 -1.58 -0.65 -16.10
N ARG A 14 -1.04 0.19 -16.99
CA ARG A 14 0.00 1.15 -16.63
C ARG A 14 -0.64 2.43 -16.10
N ILE A 15 -0.23 2.83 -14.89
CA ILE A 15 -0.55 4.13 -14.30
C ILE A 15 0.64 5.07 -14.50
N PHE A 16 0.38 6.30 -14.92
CA PHE A 16 1.38 7.35 -15.03
C PHE A 16 1.28 8.30 -13.83
N GLY A 17 2.42 8.66 -13.24
CA GLY A 17 2.46 9.55 -12.07
C GLY A 17 1.95 8.87 -10.79
N SER A 18 1.48 9.70 -9.85
CA SER A 18 0.84 9.24 -8.62
C SER A 18 -0.66 9.07 -8.79
N MET A 19 -1.24 8.15 -8.02
CA MET A 19 -2.67 7.90 -7.97
C MET A 19 -3.06 7.69 -6.51
N SER A 20 -4.29 8.04 -6.11
CA SER A 20 -4.83 7.75 -4.77
C SER A 20 -5.31 6.29 -4.66
N SER A 21 -5.69 5.83 -3.47
CA SER A 21 -6.16 4.43 -3.32
C SER A 21 -7.57 4.26 -3.88
N GLU A 22 -8.39 5.29 -3.74
CA GLU A 22 -9.77 5.38 -4.21
C GLU A 22 -9.81 5.31 -5.74
N SER A 23 -8.97 6.10 -6.41
CA SER A 23 -8.85 6.06 -7.88
C SER A 23 -8.34 4.72 -8.39
N ARG A 24 -7.45 4.04 -7.65
CA ARG A 24 -7.00 2.67 -8.00
C ARG A 24 -8.14 1.67 -7.92
N VAL A 25 -8.96 1.73 -6.87
CA VAL A 25 -10.12 0.83 -6.71
C VAL A 25 -11.15 1.08 -7.82
N GLN A 26 -11.44 2.34 -8.12
CA GLN A 26 -12.36 2.69 -9.20
C GLN A 26 -11.87 2.17 -10.55
N LEU A 27 -10.59 2.40 -10.89
CA LEU A 27 -9.98 1.87 -12.11
C LEU A 27 -10.01 0.33 -12.15
N LEU A 28 -9.77 -0.33 -11.02
CA LEU A 28 -9.85 -1.79 -10.93
C LEU A 28 -11.27 -2.29 -11.22
N LYS A 29 -12.30 -1.64 -10.67
CA LYS A 29 -13.71 -1.97 -10.95
C LYS A 29 -14.03 -1.81 -12.44
N GLU A 30 -13.59 -0.70 -13.04
CA GLU A 30 -13.76 -0.45 -14.48
C GLU A 30 -13.09 -1.54 -15.32
N LYS A 31 -11.84 -1.91 -14.99
CA LYS A 31 -11.09 -2.93 -15.74
C LYS A 31 -11.67 -4.33 -15.58
N LEU A 32 -12.15 -4.70 -14.40
CA LEU A 32 -12.83 -5.99 -14.21
C LEU A 32 -14.16 -6.06 -14.97
N SER A 33 -14.86 -4.92 -15.11
CA SER A 33 -16.11 -4.86 -15.86
C SER A 33 -15.95 -5.19 -17.35
N GLU A 34 -14.77 -4.90 -17.95
CA GLU A 34 -14.44 -5.29 -19.32
C GLU A 34 -14.44 -6.82 -19.52
N PHE A 35 -14.25 -7.59 -18.44
CA PHE A 35 -14.29 -9.06 -18.44
C PHE A 35 -15.61 -9.62 -17.89
N ASN A 36 -16.62 -8.77 -17.66
CA ASN A 36 -17.86 -9.11 -16.97
C ASN A 36 -17.63 -9.65 -15.54
N LEU A 37 -16.62 -9.13 -14.85
CA LEU A 37 -16.32 -9.46 -13.45
C LEU A 37 -16.64 -8.25 -12.55
N SER A 38 -17.23 -8.54 -11.40
CA SER A 38 -17.52 -7.60 -10.33
C SER A 38 -16.50 -7.75 -9.22
N LEU A 39 -15.82 -6.66 -8.84
CA LEU A 39 -14.89 -6.67 -7.71
C LEU A 39 -15.58 -7.09 -6.41
N ASP A 40 -16.84 -6.67 -6.20
CA ASP A 40 -17.52 -6.85 -4.92
C ASP A 40 -18.23 -8.22 -4.82
N ASN A 41 -18.53 -8.88 -5.95
CA ASN A 41 -19.30 -10.14 -5.97
C ASN A 41 -18.49 -11.36 -6.43
N ASP A 42 -17.55 -11.19 -7.37
CA ASP A 42 -16.85 -12.32 -8.00
C ASP A 42 -15.43 -12.53 -7.44
N VAL A 43 -14.84 -11.49 -6.85
CA VAL A 43 -13.49 -11.55 -6.26
C VAL A 43 -13.60 -11.87 -4.78
N VAL A 44 -12.99 -12.99 -4.37
CA VAL A 44 -13.00 -13.42 -2.96
C VAL A 44 -11.90 -12.74 -2.14
N GLY A 45 -10.76 -12.43 -2.78
CA GLY A 45 -9.67 -11.74 -2.12
C GLY A 45 -8.70 -11.09 -3.10
N ILE A 46 -7.96 -10.12 -2.59
CA ILE A 46 -6.94 -9.37 -3.33
C ILE A 46 -5.63 -9.40 -2.54
N THR A 47 -4.51 -9.41 -3.24
CA THR A 47 -3.20 -9.13 -2.66
C THR A 47 -2.64 -7.89 -3.33
N THR A 48 -2.26 -6.89 -2.55
CA THR A 48 -1.59 -5.67 -3.02
C THR A 48 -0.23 -5.55 -2.35
N ASP A 49 0.71 -4.90 -3.02
CA ASP A 49 2.02 -4.55 -2.48
C ASP A 49 2.02 -3.09 -1.99
N GLY A 50 2.90 -2.79 -1.01
CA GLY A 50 2.99 -1.49 -0.37
C GLY A 50 2.16 -1.36 0.91
N ALA A 51 2.83 -1.12 2.05
CA ALA A 51 2.21 -1.06 3.37
C ALA A 51 0.98 -0.13 3.46
N SER A 52 1.07 1.09 2.91
CA SER A 52 -0.04 2.06 2.93
C SER A 52 -1.19 1.65 2.02
N VAL A 53 -0.90 1.05 0.86
CA VAL A 53 -1.90 0.57 -0.11
C VAL A 53 -2.65 -0.61 0.47
N MET A 54 -1.95 -1.56 1.09
CA MET A 54 -2.56 -2.73 1.73
C MET A 54 -3.57 -2.33 2.81
N LYS A 55 -3.27 -1.32 3.63
CA LYS A 55 -4.19 -0.83 4.66
C LYS A 55 -5.39 -0.08 4.08
N LYS A 56 -5.17 0.80 3.08
CA LYS A 56 -6.23 1.63 2.51
C LYS A 56 -7.16 0.83 1.60
N VAL A 57 -6.61 0.04 0.66
CA VAL A 57 -7.40 -0.77 -0.29
C VAL A 57 -8.29 -1.76 0.46
N GLY A 58 -7.75 -2.46 1.46
CA GLY A 58 -8.54 -3.40 2.26
C GLY A 58 -9.69 -2.78 3.07
N ARG A 59 -9.74 -1.45 3.21
CA ARG A 59 -10.89 -0.73 3.80
C ARG A 59 -11.88 -0.21 2.76
N LEU A 60 -11.49 -0.15 1.49
CA LEU A 60 -12.27 0.43 0.39
C LEU A 60 -13.06 -0.62 -0.40
N ILE A 61 -12.81 -1.90 -0.16
CA ILE A 61 -13.38 -3.00 -0.94
C ILE A 61 -13.92 -4.09 0.01
N GLU A 62 -14.91 -4.84 -0.46
CA GLU A 62 -15.47 -5.99 0.28
C GLU A 62 -14.59 -7.25 0.28
N PRO A 63 -13.85 -7.60 -0.81
CA PRO A 63 -13.00 -8.79 -0.82
C PRO A 63 -11.94 -8.80 0.27
N LEU A 64 -11.53 -10.00 0.69
CA LEU A 64 -10.48 -10.16 1.69
C LEU A 64 -9.15 -9.58 1.17
N GLN A 65 -8.61 -8.59 1.88
CA GLN A 65 -7.25 -8.13 1.64
C GLN A 65 -6.24 -9.09 2.27
N GLN A 66 -5.55 -9.85 1.44
CA GLN A 66 -4.39 -10.64 1.83
C GLN A 66 -3.13 -9.76 1.84
N LEU A 67 -2.24 -10.02 2.81
CA LEU A 67 -0.95 -9.35 2.88
C LEU A 67 0.03 -9.95 1.86
N CYS A 68 0.77 -9.10 1.14
CA CYS A 68 1.85 -9.56 0.28
C CYS A 68 3.05 -10.01 1.13
N TYR A 69 3.24 -11.33 1.26
CA TYR A 69 4.36 -11.87 2.04
C TYR A 69 5.73 -11.51 1.47
N ALA A 70 5.86 -11.38 0.14
CA ALA A 70 7.11 -10.91 -0.46
C ALA A 70 7.45 -9.49 0.02
N HIS A 71 6.45 -8.60 0.09
CA HIS A 71 6.64 -7.25 0.63
C HIS A 71 6.94 -7.29 2.13
N GLY A 72 6.24 -8.14 2.90
CA GLY A 72 6.50 -8.31 4.34
C GLY A 72 7.92 -8.82 4.64
N VAL A 73 8.42 -9.78 3.86
CA VAL A 73 9.80 -10.29 3.97
C VAL A 73 10.80 -9.19 3.61
N GLN A 74 10.54 -8.43 2.54
CA GLN A 74 11.37 -7.27 2.18
C GLN A 74 11.44 -6.27 3.33
N LEU A 75 10.31 -5.90 3.92
CA LEU A 75 10.28 -4.97 5.06
C LEU A 75 11.07 -5.53 6.26
N GLY A 76 10.88 -6.80 6.61
CA GLY A 76 11.61 -7.42 7.72
C GLY A 76 13.13 -7.48 7.49
N ILE A 77 13.57 -7.74 6.25
CA ILE A 77 14.99 -7.68 5.89
C ILE A 77 15.51 -6.26 6.01
N THR A 78 14.75 -5.27 5.50
CA THR A 78 15.15 -3.87 5.60
C THR A 78 15.25 -3.41 7.05
N ASP A 79 14.31 -3.82 7.89
CA ASP A 79 14.31 -3.55 9.33
C ASP A 79 15.48 -4.19 10.06
N VAL A 80 16.01 -5.34 9.61
CA VAL A 80 17.17 -5.98 10.26
C VAL A 80 18.49 -5.39 9.75
N ILE A 81 18.58 -5.10 8.46
CA ILE A 81 19.85 -4.68 7.82
C ILE A 81 20.07 -3.17 7.96
N TYR A 82 19.02 -2.37 7.81
CA TYR A 82 19.13 -0.92 7.68
C TYR A 82 18.58 -0.15 8.88
N LYS A 83 17.80 -0.79 9.76
CA LYS A 83 17.44 -0.16 11.03
C LYS A 83 18.67 -0.18 11.93
N ASN A 84 19.45 0.89 11.86
CA ASN A 84 20.46 1.16 12.85
C ASN A 84 19.80 1.12 14.22
N ASN A 85 20.49 0.58 15.22
CA ASN A 85 20.08 0.64 16.63
C ASN A 85 20.08 2.11 17.08
N ALA A 86 19.11 2.90 16.63
CA ALA A 86 18.89 4.27 17.05
C ALA A 86 18.27 4.29 18.45
N GLU A 87 18.93 3.63 19.40
CA GLU A 87 19.07 4.16 20.75
C GLU A 87 20.38 4.98 20.77
N SER A 88 20.47 5.99 19.91
CA SER A 88 21.39 7.11 20.13
C SER A 88 20.96 8.30 19.25
N ASN A 89 20.30 9.26 19.89
CA ASN A 89 20.18 10.68 19.54
C ASN A 89 19.16 11.08 18.46
N GLU A 90 17.99 11.52 18.94
CA GLU A 90 17.28 12.81 18.72
C GLU A 90 17.59 13.72 17.49
N GLU A 91 18.07 13.22 16.35
CA GLU A 91 18.41 14.08 15.17
C GLU A 91 17.66 13.73 13.86
N GLU A 92 16.60 12.92 13.90
CA GLU A 92 15.86 12.53 12.67
C GLU A 92 14.75 13.51 12.22
N GLU A 93 14.52 14.63 12.92
CA GLU A 93 13.48 15.61 12.53
C GLU A 93 13.93 16.59 11.42
N ILE A 94 15.21 16.54 10.99
CA ILE A 94 15.79 17.56 10.09
C ILE A 94 15.86 17.11 8.61
N GLU A 95 15.95 15.82 8.31
CA GLU A 95 16.25 15.38 6.92
C GLU A 95 15.02 15.35 5.99
N GLU A 96 13.80 15.20 6.52
CA GLU A 96 12.56 15.21 5.71
C GLU A 96 12.12 16.63 5.29
N LEU A 97 12.59 17.66 5.98
CA LEU A 97 12.31 19.08 5.66
C LEU A 97 13.18 19.62 4.50
N GLU A 98 14.44 19.17 4.39
CA GLU A 98 15.38 19.67 3.38
C GLU A 98 15.09 19.11 1.97
N LEU A 99 14.56 17.88 1.86
CA LEU A 99 14.14 17.29 0.57
C LEU A 99 12.90 17.97 -0.02
N ASN A 100 11.99 18.46 0.83
CA ASN A 100 10.75 19.13 0.41
C ASN A 100 10.94 20.62 0.09
N LYS A 101 12.03 21.25 0.52
CA LYS A 101 12.33 22.66 0.24
C LYS A 101 12.77 22.91 -1.22
N ASN A 102 13.30 21.88 -1.88
CA ASN A 102 13.86 21.98 -3.22
C ASN A 102 12.83 21.76 -4.34
N ARG A 103 11.56 21.53 -3.99
CA ARG A 103 10.49 21.20 -4.95
C ARG A 103 9.25 22.09 -4.83
N SER A 104 9.39 23.27 -4.24
CA SER A 104 8.33 24.25 -4.13
C SER A 104 8.59 25.41 -5.07
N THR A 105 8.08 25.31 -6.28
CA THR A 105 7.53 26.50 -6.93
C THR A 105 6.15 26.13 -7.43
N GLU A 106 5.18 26.92 -6.98
CA GLU A 106 3.77 27.01 -7.35
C GLU A 106 2.78 26.22 -6.46
N GLU A 107 1.76 26.97 -6.07
CA GLU A 107 0.92 26.92 -4.87
C GLU A 107 -0.22 25.88 -4.98
N GLU A 108 -0.59 25.21 -3.88
CA GLU A 108 -2.00 25.03 -3.46
C GLU A 108 -2.15 24.36 -2.08
N GLU A 109 -3.26 24.68 -1.41
CA GLU A 109 -3.56 24.54 0.02
C GLU A 109 -3.40 23.12 0.63
N VAL A 110 -2.68 23.04 1.77
CA VAL A 110 -2.53 21.81 2.56
C VAL A 110 -3.63 21.75 3.61
N LEU A 111 -4.61 20.86 3.41
CA LEU A 111 -5.48 20.38 4.47
C LEU A 111 -4.70 19.36 5.30
N GLU A 112 -4.45 19.68 6.57
CA GLU A 112 -3.71 18.84 7.52
C GLU A 112 -4.38 17.46 7.71
N ASP A 113 -3.80 16.41 7.13
CA ASP A 113 -4.05 15.03 7.54
C ASP A 113 -3.26 14.77 8.83
N LYS A 114 -3.99 14.54 9.94
CA LYS A 114 -3.39 14.16 11.22
C LYS A 114 -2.63 12.84 11.08
N PRO A 115 -1.44 12.70 11.71
CA PRO A 115 -0.71 11.44 11.70
C PRO A 115 -1.49 10.36 12.45
N ASP A 116 -1.80 9.26 11.76
CA ASP A 116 -2.31 8.04 12.38
C ASP A 116 -1.24 7.49 13.34
N ASN A 117 -1.51 7.56 14.65
CA ASN A 117 -0.67 7.03 15.71
C ASN A 117 -0.45 5.51 15.51
N TYR A 118 0.78 5.13 15.14
CA TYR A 118 1.17 3.74 14.89
C TYR A 118 1.58 3.09 16.21
N ASP A 119 0.61 2.71 17.04
CA ASP A 119 0.90 1.83 18.17
C ASP A 119 1.23 0.43 17.63
N GLY A 120 2.52 0.11 17.69
CA GLY A 120 3.08 -1.15 17.23
C GLY A 120 2.34 -2.35 17.82
N LEU A 121 1.90 -3.24 16.92
CA LEU A 121 1.47 -4.60 17.27
C LEU A 121 2.70 -5.39 17.74
N TYR A 122 3.04 -5.26 19.01
CA TYR A 122 3.92 -6.17 19.70
C TYR A 122 3.25 -7.54 19.79
N PHE A 123 3.85 -8.53 19.13
CA PHE A 123 3.56 -9.93 19.39
C PHE A 123 4.10 -10.28 20.78
N SER A 124 3.22 -10.34 21.79
CA SER A 124 3.54 -10.98 23.07
C SER A 124 3.61 -12.49 22.86
N LYS A 125 4.71 -13.09 23.34
CA LYS A 125 4.88 -14.55 23.48
C LYS A 125 3.91 -15.13 24.49
#